data_AF-F2KMU7-F1
#
_entry.id   AF-F2KMU7-F1
#
_cell.length_a   1.000
_cell.length_b   1.000
_cell.length_c   1.000
_cell.angle_alpha   90.00
_cell.angle_beta   90.00
_cell.angle_gamma   90.00
#
_symmetry.space_group_name_H-M   'P 1'
#
loop_
_entity.id
_entity.type
_entity.pdbx_description
1 polymer ?
#
loop_
_entity_poly.entity_id
_entity_poly.type
_entity_poly.pdbx_seq_one_letter_code
_entity_poly.pdbx_strand_id
1 'polypeptide(L)'
;MTIGKLAVISCTLMAVSLIVLPQTVSLFVGQHMWYKLDGGYRISTDVPCEKCHADIVDEMESTVGPHTGETGYGRMDCEFCHRVYWGDYQYATAGESEIVIGEKAHAASTVACMACHGCVKKKEFDAILGGSHTGSPYFSYDQCAKCHGENTGDYSPDVPPAGGFGLTNYSGDTGRLEAHMVFVLNAINSSKMVDSNEACIACHTYVPVKINWTHKVSLEFNCTYEYNTGTSGVTTHYNVTNWTVNGTRYTTVYGNTTGNGSVNDASNWPGW
;
A
#
# COMPACT_ATOMS: atom_id res chain seq x y z
N MET A 1 36.34 11.57 53.92
CA MET A 1 35.35 10.59 53.40
C MET A 1 35.83 9.19 53.77
N THR A 2 35.00 8.34 54.36
CA THR A 2 35.44 6.99 54.78
C THR A 2 35.52 6.04 53.58
N ILE A 3 36.37 5.01 53.66
CA ILE A 3 36.55 4.01 52.60
C ILE A 3 35.22 3.38 52.18
N GLY A 4 34.32 3.11 53.14
CA GLY A 4 32.98 2.60 52.84
C GLY A 4 32.11 3.57 52.03
N LYS A 5 32.20 4.88 52.25
CA LYS A 5 31.47 5.89 51.45
C LYS A 5 32.04 6.02 50.04
N LEU A 6 33.36 5.93 49.90
CA LEU A 6 34.04 5.88 48.60
C LEU A 6 33.62 4.64 47.80
N ALA A 7 33.56 3.47 48.43
CA ALA A 7 33.15 2.23 47.77
C ALA A 7 31.71 2.31 47.24
N VAL A 8 30.77 2.84 48.05
CA VAL A 8 29.37 3.00 47.62
C VAL A 8 29.23 3.99 46.47
N ILE A 9 29.95 5.12 46.50
CA ILE A 9 29.93 6.10 45.41
C ILE A 9 30.48 5.48 44.12
N SER A 10 31.60 4.76 44.18
CA SER A 10 32.16 4.07 43.00
C SER A 10 31.21 3.01 42.44
N CYS A 11 30.60 2.18 43.29
CA CYS A 11 29.63 1.19 42.83
C CYS A 11 28.40 1.85 42.19
N THR A 12 27.93 2.97 42.75
CA THR A 12 26.78 3.70 42.21
C THR A 12 27.12 4.32 40.84
N LEU A 13 28.29 4.93 40.69
CA LEU A 13 28.74 5.49 39.42
C LEU A 13 28.95 4.42 38.35
N MET A 14 29.50 3.25 38.71
CA MET A 14 29.59 2.11 37.79
C MET A 14 28.22 1.60 37.38
N ALA A 15 27.28 1.45 38.32
CA ALA A 15 25.92 0.98 38.02
C ALA A 15 25.17 1.94 37.08
N VAL A 16 25.24 3.25 37.35
CA VAL A 16 24.65 4.28 36.47
C VAL A 16 25.31 4.27 35.10
N SER A 17 26.65 4.16 35.05
CA SER A 17 27.38 4.09 33.77
C SER A 17 26.98 2.87 32.96
N LEU A 18 26.82 1.70 33.59
CA LEU A 18 26.41 0.46 32.91
C LEU A 18 24.97 0.48 32.40
N ILE A 19 24.08 1.30 33.00
CA ILE A 19 22.69 1.44 32.55
C ILE A 19 22.58 2.53 31.47
N VAL A 20 23.24 3.67 31.65
CA VAL A 20 23.08 4.86 30.80
C VAL A 20 23.98 4.82 29.56
N LEU A 21 25.22 4.28 29.65
CA LEU A 21 26.14 4.24 28.50
C LEU A 21 25.60 3.39 27.35
N PRO A 22 25.04 2.18 27.55
CA PRO A 22 24.50 1.43 26.43
C PRO A 22 23.35 2.15 25.73
N GLN A 23 22.49 2.85 26.48
CA GLN A 23 21.37 3.59 25.92
C GLN A 23 21.82 4.84 25.15
N THR A 24 22.82 5.58 25.68
CA THR A 24 23.39 6.74 24.98
C THR A 24 24.23 6.33 23.77
N VAL A 25 25.10 5.31 23.91
CA VAL A 25 25.85 4.74 22.79
C VAL A 25 24.88 4.18 21.74
N SER A 26 23.79 3.53 22.12
CA SER A 26 22.77 3.08 21.15
C SER A 26 22.05 4.23 20.46
N LEU A 27 21.85 5.38 21.13
CA LEU A 27 21.29 6.58 20.51
C LEU A 27 22.28 7.21 19.51
N PHE A 28 23.58 7.23 19.85
CA PHE A 28 24.61 7.86 19.01
C PHE A 28 25.21 6.92 17.94
N VAL A 29 25.17 5.60 18.12
CA VAL A 29 25.59 4.57 17.16
C VAL A 29 24.49 4.40 16.12
N GLY A 30 24.51 5.27 15.13
CA GLY A 30 23.59 5.27 13.99
C GLY A 30 23.19 6.68 13.54
N GLN A 31 23.20 7.66 14.45
CA GLN A 31 22.83 9.04 14.15
C GLN A 31 23.96 9.85 13.46
N HIS A 32 25.18 9.30 13.37
CA HIS A 32 26.35 9.98 12.79
C HIS A 32 27.09 9.21 11.69
N MET A 33 26.54 8.08 11.24
CA MET A 33 27.05 7.40 10.06
C MET A 33 26.22 7.88 8.88
N TRP A 34 26.77 8.82 8.12
CA TRP A 34 26.18 9.21 6.84
C TRP A 34 26.32 8.01 5.91
N TYR A 35 25.19 7.47 5.48
CA TYR A 35 25.19 6.43 4.45
C TYR A 35 25.73 7.02 3.16
N LYS A 36 26.57 6.25 2.49
CA LYS A 36 27.07 6.61 1.18
C LYS A 36 25.89 6.67 0.21
N LEU A 37 25.69 7.85 -0.36
CA LEU A 37 24.74 8.08 -1.44
C LEU A 37 25.46 8.08 -2.81
N ASP A 38 26.78 7.81 -2.81
CA ASP A 38 27.68 7.87 -3.95
C ASP A 38 27.78 6.56 -4.74
N GLY A 39 26.77 5.68 -4.66
CA GLY A 39 26.64 4.47 -5.48
C GLY A 39 26.53 4.72 -7.00
N GLY A 40 26.85 5.94 -7.44
CA GLY A 40 26.64 6.42 -8.79
C GLY A 40 25.17 6.64 -9.09
N TYR A 41 24.90 6.97 -10.36
CA TYR A 41 23.57 7.10 -10.96
C TYR A 41 22.78 5.76 -10.93
N ARG A 42 23.06 4.81 -10.03
CA ARG A 42 22.46 3.48 -9.98
C ARG A 42 22.10 3.08 -8.54
N ILE A 43 20.80 3.12 -8.25
CA ILE A 43 20.01 2.34 -7.26
C ILE A 43 20.47 2.17 -5.81
N SER A 44 21.74 1.96 -5.49
CA SER A 44 22.13 1.64 -4.11
C SER A 44 22.41 2.92 -3.32
N THR A 45 21.45 3.34 -2.51
CA THR A 45 21.82 4.07 -1.30
C THR A 45 22.27 3.04 -0.28
N ASP A 46 23.38 3.26 0.42
CA ASP A 46 23.83 2.36 1.51
C ASP A 46 22.90 2.42 2.75
N VAL A 47 21.67 2.92 2.61
CA VAL A 47 20.69 3.07 3.70
C VAL A 47 20.05 1.69 3.94
N PRO A 48 20.32 1.03 5.08
CA PRO A 48 19.73 -0.25 5.42
C PRO A 48 18.34 -0.02 5.98
N CYS A 49 17.33 0.07 5.10
CA CYS A 49 15.93 0.31 5.46
C CYS A 49 15.44 -0.64 6.57
N GLU A 50 15.89 -1.88 6.53
CA GLU A 50 15.53 -2.97 7.44
C GLU A 50 15.97 -2.72 8.88
N LYS A 51 17.00 -1.88 9.08
CA LYS A 51 17.46 -1.51 10.42
C LYS A 51 16.39 -0.73 11.20
N CYS A 52 15.54 0.03 10.49
CA CYS A 52 14.56 0.92 11.08
C CYS A 52 13.11 0.52 10.77
N HIS A 53 12.86 -0.17 9.65
CA HIS A 53 11.54 -0.56 9.16
C HIS A 53 11.37 -2.09 9.15
N ALA A 54 11.77 -2.75 10.24
CA ALA A 54 11.73 -4.21 10.33
C ALA A 54 10.32 -4.79 10.16
N ASP A 55 9.29 -4.07 10.63
CA ASP A 55 7.89 -4.44 10.45
C ASP A 55 7.44 -4.40 8.97
N ILE A 56 7.92 -3.41 8.21
CA ILE A 56 7.67 -3.31 6.76
C ILE A 56 8.41 -4.42 6.01
N VAL A 57 9.62 -4.78 6.44
CA VAL A 57 10.37 -5.90 5.87
C VAL A 57 9.62 -7.20 6.10
N ASP A 58 9.16 -7.46 7.33
CA ASP A 58 8.37 -8.66 7.65
C ASP A 58 7.10 -8.73 6.78
N GLU A 59 6.44 -7.59 6.53
CA GLU A 59 5.29 -7.49 5.63
C GLU A 59 5.67 -7.78 4.17
N MET A 60 6.73 -7.15 3.67
CA MET A 60 7.28 -7.36 2.34
C MET A 60 7.80 -8.78 2.14
N GLU A 61 8.17 -9.50 3.19
CA GLU A 61 8.59 -10.91 3.21
C GLU A 61 7.44 -11.90 3.41
N SER A 62 6.25 -11.41 3.72
CA SER A 62 5.09 -12.27 3.94
C SER A 62 4.64 -13.01 2.67
N THR A 63 3.84 -14.05 2.82
CA THR A 63 3.24 -14.80 1.69
C THR A 63 2.11 -14.03 1.02
N VAL A 64 1.46 -13.14 1.76
CA VAL A 64 0.31 -12.33 1.31
C VAL A 64 0.56 -10.91 1.80
N GLY A 65 1.03 -10.07 0.91
CA GLY A 65 1.43 -8.68 1.15
C GLY A 65 1.65 -7.96 -0.18
N PRO A 66 2.10 -6.70 -0.15
CA PRO A 66 2.46 -5.98 -1.36
C PRO A 66 3.78 -6.52 -1.94
N HIS A 67 3.81 -6.74 -3.25
CA HIS A 67 5.03 -7.02 -4.01
C HIS A 67 5.85 -8.23 -3.51
N THR A 68 5.16 -9.32 -3.16
CA THR A 68 5.73 -10.55 -2.60
C THR A 68 6.39 -11.47 -3.63
N GLY A 69 6.70 -10.96 -4.82
CA GLY A 69 7.35 -11.72 -5.91
C GLY A 69 6.35 -12.35 -6.88
N GLU A 70 5.24 -11.66 -7.13
CA GLU A 70 4.10 -12.08 -7.94
C GLU A 70 4.47 -12.41 -9.39
N THR A 71 5.56 -11.84 -9.89
CA THR A 71 6.06 -12.11 -11.24
C THR A 71 6.95 -13.35 -11.33
N GLY A 72 7.38 -13.91 -10.18
CA GLY A 72 8.34 -15.03 -10.12
C GLY A 72 9.81 -14.61 -10.24
N TYR A 73 10.11 -13.31 -10.40
CA TYR A 73 11.48 -12.79 -10.55
C TYR A 73 12.07 -12.18 -9.25
N GLY A 74 11.50 -12.58 -8.11
CA GLY A 74 11.89 -12.08 -6.79
C GLY A 74 11.07 -10.88 -6.33
N ARG A 75 11.26 -10.53 -5.05
CA ARG A 75 10.56 -9.41 -4.41
C ARG A 75 11.11 -8.08 -4.88
N MET A 76 10.26 -7.04 -4.81
CA MET A 76 10.65 -5.67 -5.10
C MET A 76 11.56 -5.12 -4.00
N ASP A 77 12.56 -4.34 -4.42
CA ASP A 77 13.48 -3.67 -3.50
C ASP A 77 12.80 -2.39 -2.95
N CYS A 78 13.12 -1.95 -1.73
CA CYS A 78 12.47 -0.81 -1.06
C CYS A 78 12.52 0.47 -1.92
N GLU A 79 13.62 0.65 -2.63
CA GLU A 79 13.91 1.78 -3.50
C GLU A 79 12.96 1.85 -4.70
N PHE A 80 12.33 0.75 -5.13
CA PHE A 80 11.39 0.80 -6.25
C PHE A 80 10.15 1.62 -5.94
N CYS A 81 9.72 1.66 -4.67
CA CYS A 81 8.62 2.51 -4.21
C CYS A 81 9.13 3.82 -3.61
N HIS A 82 10.31 3.84 -2.99
CA HIS A 82 10.82 5.02 -2.27
C HIS A 82 11.73 5.94 -3.09
N ARG A 83 12.15 5.53 -4.30
CA ARG A 83 13.05 6.30 -5.19
C ARG A 83 12.54 6.33 -6.64
N VAL A 84 11.29 6.71 -6.83
CA VAL A 84 10.69 6.82 -8.17
C VAL A 84 11.10 8.10 -8.91
N TYR A 85 11.58 7.98 -10.15
CA TYR A 85 11.93 9.14 -10.99
C TYR A 85 10.74 9.61 -11.85
N TRP A 86 9.61 9.93 -11.22
CA TRP A 86 8.40 10.37 -11.94
C TRP A 86 7.79 11.61 -11.30
N GLY A 87 7.34 12.60 -12.07
CA GLY A 87 6.67 13.81 -11.55
C GLY A 87 7.58 14.68 -10.64
N ASP A 88 7.02 15.23 -9.56
CA ASP A 88 7.68 16.17 -8.63
C ASP A 88 8.65 15.51 -7.61
N TYR A 89 9.03 14.24 -7.83
CA TYR A 89 9.91 13.52 -6.91
C TYR A 89 11.39 13.69 -7.32
N GLN A 90 12.07 14.71 -6.77
CA GLN A 90 13.52 14.87 -6.87
C GLN A 90 14.23 14.43 -5.58
N TYR A 91 14.98 13.34 -5.64
CA TYR A 91 15.80 12.85 -4.52
C TYR A 91 17.20 13.44 -4.57
N ALA A 92 17.83 13.55 -3.40
CA ALA A 92 19.22 13.96 -3.32
C ALA A 92 20.11 12.88 -3.94
N THR A 93 21.08 13.30 -4.75
CA THR A 93 22.12 12.42 -5.27
C THR A 93 23.47 13.11 -5.17
N ALA A 94 24.50 12.36 -4.80
CA ALA A 94 25.86 12.85 -4.70
C ALA A 94 26.75 11.99 -5.61
N GLY A 95 27.18 12.56 -6.74
CA GLY A 95 28.22 11.98 -7.59
C GLY A 95 29.60 12.53 -7.25
N GLU A 96 30.65 12.00 -7.89
CA GLU A 96 32.03 12.44 -7.69
C GLU A 96 32.26 13.94 -7.99
N SER A 97 31.45 14.55 -8.86
CA SER A 97 31.60 15.94 -9.32
C SER A 97 30.37 16.82 -9.14
N GLU A 98 29.23 16.26 -8.72
CA GLU A 98 27.96 17.00 -8.65
C GLU A 98 27.11 16.53 -7.46
N ILE A 99 26.60 17.50 -6.71
CA ILE A 99 25.66 17.28 -5.62
C ILE A 99 24.33 17.87 -6.06
N VAL A 100 23.35 17.01 -6.31
CA VAL A 100 21.97 17.44 -6.54
C VAL A 100 21.26 17.42 -5.20
N ILE A 101 20.87 18.62 -4.76
CA ILE A 101 20.05 18.76 -3.55
C ILE A 101 18.64 18.28 -3.91
N GLY A 102 18.18 17.22 -3.26
CA GLY A 102 16.82 16.73 -3.43
C GLY A 102 15.81 17.66 -2.76
N GLU A 103 14.62 17.76 -3.34
CA GLU A 103 13.49 18.49 -2.73
C GLU A 103 12.73 17.63 -1.70
N LYS A 104 12.89 16.30 -1.75
CA LYS A 104 12.26 15.33 -0.83
C LYS A 104 13.32 14.61 0.02
N ALA A 105 12.95 14.28 1.26
CA ALA A 105 13.88 13.79 2.28
C ALA A 105 14.42 12.36 1.99
N HIS A 106 15.70 12.21 2.31
CA HIS A 106 16.66 11.08 2.35
C HIS A 106 16.29 9.66 1.87
N ALA A 107 15.07 9.16 2.02
CA ALA A 107 14.63 7.83 1.54
C ALA A 107 13.13 7.59 1.72
N ALA A 108 12.35 8.57 2.19
CA ALA A 108 10.98 8.35 2.64
C ALA A 108 10.03 9.33 1.95
N SER A 109 9.80 9.09 0.66
CA SER A 109 8.67 9.68 -0.05
C SER A 109 7.45 8.77 0.09
N THR A 110 6.27 9.40 0.19
CA THR A 110 5.00 8.70 0.05
C THR A 110 4.63 8.70 -1.42
N VAL A 111 4.98 7.64 -2.14
CA VAL A 111 4.65 7.47 -3.55
C VAL A 111 3.24 6.93 -3.70
N ALA A 112 2.47 7.49 -4.64
CA ALA A 112 1.13 7.01 -4.93
C ALA A 112 1.17 5.61 -5.56
N CYS A 113 0.37 4.65 -5.09
CA CYS A 113 0.24 3.32 -5.71
C CYS A 113 -0.11 3.44 -7.20
N MET A 114 -0.96 4.42 -7.52
CA MET A 114 -1.41 4.72 -8.88
C MET A 114 -0.33 5.31 -9.78
N ALA A 115 0.86 5.66 -9.25
CA ALA A 115 2.00 6.04 -10.08
C ALA A 115 2.45 4.87 -10.97
N CYS A 116 2.38 3.63 -10.45
CA CYS A 116 2.64 2.41 -11.21
C CYS A 116 1.34 1.78 -11.74
N HIS A 117 0.33 1.65 -10.86
CA HIS A 117 -0.88 0.87 -11.15
C HIS A 117 -1.99 1.66 -11.86
N GLY A 118 -1.83 2.98 -12.01
CA GLY A 118 -2.88 3.84 -12.53
C GLY A 118 -2.93 3.94 -14.05
N CYS A 119 -1.95 3.40 -14.78
CA CYS A 119 -1.89 3.38 -16.24
C CYS A 119 -2.59 4.60 -16.90
N VAL A 120 -2.08 5.81 -16.59
CA VAL A 120 -2.14 7.10 -17.33
C VAL A 120 -3.46 7.88 -17.51
N LYS A 121 -4.36 8.03 -16.52
CA LYS A 121 -5.46 9.03 -16.63
C LYS A 121 -5.18 10.47 -16.17
N LYS A 122 -4.01 10.78 -15.58
CA LYS A 122 -3.67 12.16 -15.20
C LYS A 122 -2.71 12.76 -16.24
N LYS A 123 -3.17 13.81 -16.93
CA LYS A 123 -2.42 14.60 -17.94
C LYS A 123 -1.09 15.19 -17.46
N GLU A 124 -0.88 15.25 -16.16
CA GLU A 124 0.39 15.69 -15.55
C GLU A 124 1.45 14.57 -15.54
N PHE A 125 1.02 13.32 -15.73
CA PHE A 125 1.84 12.11 -15.85
C PHE A 125 1.94 11.58 -17.31
N ASP A 126 1.33 12.28 -18.27
CA ASP A 126 1.36 11.93 -19.70
C ASP A 126 2.76 12.07 -20.31
N ALA A 127 3.65 12.86 -19.71
CA ALA A 127 5.00 13.09 -20.24
C ALA A 127 5.99 11.94 -19.95
N ILE A 128 5.62 10.99 -19.09
CA ILE A 128 6.57 10.01 -18.54
C ILE A 128 6.16 8.55 -18.84
N LEU A 129 4.88 8.27 -19.09
CA LEU A 129 4.39 6.90 -19.27
C LEU A 129 4.31 6.42 -20.74
N GLY A 130 4.68 7.26 -21.71
CA GLY A 130 5.13 6.81 -23.04
C GLY A 130 6.66 6.72 -23.15
N GLY A 131 7.36 7.16 -22.10
CA GLY A 131 8.81 7.13 -22.01
C GLY A 131 9.22 5.89 -21.25
N SER A 132 9.67 4.89 -21.99
CA SER A 132 10.51 3.83 -21.46
C SER A 132 11.38 4.35 -20.29
N HIS A 133 11.27 3.75 -19.11
CA HIS A 133 12.17 4.06 -17.97
C HIS A 133 13.63 3.67 -18.26
N THR A 134 13.95 3.26 -19.50
CA THR A 134 15.29 3.13 -20.04
C THR A 134 16.05 4.44 -19.87
N GLY A 135 16.91 4.49 -18.85
CA GLY A 135 17.67 5.69 -18.49
C GLY A 135 17.35 6.23 -17.10
N SER A 136 16.36 5.68 -16.39
CA SER A 136 16.20 5.93 -14.96
C SER A 136 17.48 5.51 -14.24
N PRO A 137 18.04 6.37 -13.36
CA PRO A 137 19.13 5.98 -12.47
C PRO A 137 18.71 4.90 -11.47
N TYR A 138 17.41 4.67 -11.32
CA TYR A 138 16.87 3.90 -10.21
C TYR A 138 16.29 2.54 -10.64
N PHE A 139 16.42 2.15 -11.92
CA PHE A 139 16.02 0.81 -12.39
C PHE A 139 17.09 0.22 -13.30
N SER A 140 17.54 -1.00 -13.02
CA SER A 140 18.41 -1.75 -13.91
C SER A 140 17.59 -2.62 -14.85
N TYR A 141 18.14 -2.90 -16.03
CA TYR A 141 17.43 -3.67 -17.06
C TYR A 141 17.07 -5.10 -16.59
N ASP A 142 17.92 -5.69 -15.76
CA ASP A 142 17.72 -7.00 -15.15
C ASP A 142 16.61 -7.02 -14.08
N GLN A 143 16.22 -5.86 -13.54
CA GLN A 143 15.15 -5.74 -12.55
C GLN A 143 13.77 -5.49 -13.17
N CYS A 144 13.67 -5.19 -14.48
CA CYS A 144 12.39 -4.96 -15.16
C CYS A 144 11.41 -6.12 -14.94
N ALA A 145 11.91 -7.36 -14.92
CA ALA A 145 11.08 -8.55 -14.75
C ALA A 145 10.43 -8.66 -13.35
N LYS A 146 10.96 -7.97 -12.34
CA LYS A 146 10.32 -7.88 -11.01
C LYS A 146 8.98 -7.14 -11.06
N CYS A 147 8.81 -6.21 -12.00
CA CYS A 147 7.56 -5.45 -12.20
C CYS A 147 6.73 -5.96 -13.38
N HIS A 148 7.40 -6.38 -14.46
CA HIS A 148 6.78 -6.71 -15.74
C HIS A 148 6.68 -8.23 -16.00
N GLY A 149 7.37 -9.08 -15.24
CA GLY A 149 7.45 -10.52 -15.53
C GLY A 149 8.36 -10.87 -16.71
N GLU A 150 8.12 -12.01 -17.36
CA GLU A 150 9.00 -12.51 -18.42
C GLU A 150 8.99 -11.59 -19.64
N ASN A 151 10.15 -10.97 -19.92
CA ASN A 151 10.35 -10.18 -21.13
C ASN A 151 10.57 -11.13 -22.32
N THR A 152 9.55 -11.31 -23.16
CA THR A 152 9.61 -12.20 -24.33
C THR A 152 10.29 -11.57 -25.55
N GLY A 153 11.09 -10.51 -25.36
CA GLY A 153 11.93 -9.89 -26.40
C GLY A 153 11.24 -8.83 -27.26
N ASP A 154 9.91 -8.88 -27.45
CA ASP A 154 9.15 -7.90 -28.24
C ASP A 154 8.15 -7.06 -27.42
N TYR A 155 7.84 -7.47 -26.19
CA TYR A 155 6.92 -6.76 -25.30
C TYR A 155 7.31 -7.04 -23.85
N SER A 156 7.42 -5.98 -23.04
CA SER A 156 7.44 -6.12 -21.59
C SER A 156 5.99 -6.10 -21.13
N PRO A 157 5.46 -7.13 -20.44
CA PRO A 157 4.08 -7.13 -20.00
C PRO A 157 3.80 -5.88 -19.14
N ASP A 158 2.68 -5.20 -19.37
CA ASP A 158 2.35 -4.01 -18.58
C ASP A 158 2.27 -4.38 -17.09
N VAL A 159 2.71 -3.47 -16.22
CA VAL A 159 2.46 -3.60 -14.78
C VAL A 159 0.95 -3.74 -14.60
N PRO A 160 0.46 -4.75 -13.85
CA PRO A 160 -0.96 -4.98 -13.72
C PRO A 160 -1.71 -3.72 -13.28
N PRO A 161 -2.64 -3.19 -14.10
CA PRO A 161 -3.39 -1.99 -13.73
C PRO A 161 -4.27 -2.26 -12.50
N ALA A 162 -4.41 -1.26 -11.63
CA ALA A 162 -5.51 -1.19 -10.68
C ALA A 162 -6.80 -0.78 -11.42
N GLY A 163 -7.24 -1.66 -12.32
CA GLY A 163 -8.47 -1.49 -13.11
C GLY A 163 -9.72 -1.67 -12.27
N GLY A 164 -10.87 -1.34 -12.84
CA GLY A 164 -12.18 -1.42 -12.19
C GLY A 164 -12.65 -0.08 -11.64
N PHE A 165 -11.74 0.84 -11.28
CA PHE A 165 -12.07 2.13 -10.65
C PHE A 165 -12.32 3.28 -11.64
N GLY A 166 -12.10 3.07 -12.93
CA GLY A 166 -12.17 4.13 -13.93
C GLY A 166 -10.97 5.06 -13.94
N LEU A 167 -9.88 4.65 -13.28
CA LEU A 167 -8.67 5.45 -13.05
C LEU A 167 -7.53 5.09 -14.00
N THR A 168 -7.73 4.10 -14.89
CA THR A 168 -6.75 3.69 -15.90
C THR A 168 -7.19 4.06 -17.31
N ASN A 169 -6.27 3.99 -18.28
CA ASN A 169 -6.51 4.28 -19.69
C ASN A 169 -7.17 3.16 -20.48
N TYR A 170 -7.42 2.01 -19.86
CA TYR A 170 -8.16 0.96 -20.52
C TYR A 170 -9.58 1.45 -20.79
N SER A 171 -10.02 1.39 -22.05
CA SER A 171 -11.36 1.87 -22.47
C SER A 171 -12.51 1.16 -21.76
N GLY A 172 -12.27 -0.06 -21.27
CA GLY A 172 -13.22 -0.83 -20.45
C GLY A 172 -13.20 -0.49 -18.96
N ASP A 173 -12.19 0.25 -18.49
CA ASP A 173 -12.12 0.69 -17.10
C ASP A 173 -12.98 1.92 -16.88
N THR A 174 -14.23 1.67 -16.50
CA THR A 174 -15.27 2.70 -16.37
C THR A 174 -15.63 3.04 -14.92
N GLY A 175 -15.16 2.28 -13.93
CA GLY A 175 -15.62 2.45 -12.54
C GLY A 175 -16.98 1.79 -12.24
N ARG A 176 -17.81 1.53 -13.27
CA ARG A 176 -19.25 1.31 -13.10
C ARG A 176 -19.62 0.06 -12.30
N LEU A 177 -18.77 -0.96 -12.31
CA LEU A 177 -19.03 -2.26 -11.69
C LEU A 177 -18.25 -2.47 -10.38
N GLU A 178 -17.44 -1.48 -9.96
CA GLU A 178 -16.56 -1.64 -8.82
C GLU A 178 -17.21 -1.11 -7.54
N ALA A 179 -17.48 -2.03 -6.62
CA ALA A 179 -18.15 -1.72 -5.35
C ALA A 179 -17.33 -0.78 -4.47
N HIS A 180 -16.00 -0.79 -4.61
CA HIS A 180 -15.09 0.01 -3.79
C HIS A 180 -14.73 1.37 -4.42
N MET A 181 -15.27 1.71 -5.61
CA MET A 181 -14.92 2.95 -6.32
C MET A 181 -15.11 4.19 -5.44
N VAL A 182 -16.22 4.27 -4.68
CA VAL A 182 -16.49 5.42 -3.80
C VAL A 182 -15.45 5.52 -2.68
N PHE A 183 -14.97 4.39 -2.16
CA PHE A 183 -13.92 4.38 -1.15
C PHE A 183 -12.60 4.92 -1.71
N VAL A 184 -12.22 4.48 -2.91
CA VAL A 184 -11.02 4.96 -3.63
C VAL A 184 -11.12 6.46 -3.93
N LEU A 185 -12.24 6.94 -4.47
CA LEU A 185 -12.44 8.36 -4.78
C LEU A 185 -12.42 9.25 -3.52
N ASN A 186 -12.92 8.75 -2.39
CA ASN A 186 -12.83 9.48 -1.13
C ASN A 186 -11.39 9.53 -0.59
N ALA A 187 -10.60 8.47 -0.78
CA ALA A 187 -9.18 8.49 -0.45
C ALA A 187 -8.42 9.53 -1.29
N ILE A 188 -8.71 9.62 -2.60
CA ILE A 188 -8.12 10.66 -3.48
C ILE A 188 -8.40 12.08 -2.98
N ASN A 189 -9.59 12.30 -2.42
CA ASN A 189 -10.01 13.59 -1.88
C ASN A 189 -9.58 13.84 -0.43
N SER A 190 -8.94 12.86 0.20
CA SER A 190 -8.39 12.99 1.55
C SER A 190 -7.01 13.63 1.50
N SER A 191 -6.65 14.36 2.57
CA SER A 191 -5.34 14.98 2.70
C SER A 191 -4.37 14.18 3.58
N LYS A 192 -4.71 12.94 3.99
CA LYS A 192 -3.88 12.18 4.93
C LYS A 192 -2.74 11.46 4.22
N MET A 193 -2.93 11.06 2.96
CA MET A 193 -1.88 10.55 2.09
C MET A 193 -2.06 11.06 0.66
N VAL A 194 -1.03 10.80 -0.16
CA VAL A 194 -1.02 11.17 -1.58
C VAL A 194 -1.97 10.23 -2.35
N ASP A 195 -2.87 10.84 -3.12
CA ASP A 195 -3.80 10.14 -4.02
C ASP A 195 -4.65 9.06 -3.31
N SER A 196 -4.94 7.93 -3.96
CA SER A 196 -5.77 6.86 -3.40
C SER A 196 -5.07 5.96 -2.37
N ASN A 197 -3.88 6.32 -1.88
CA ASN A 197 -3.04 5.43 -1.08
C ASN A 197 -3.76 4.87 0.14
N GLU A 198 -4.54 5.68 0.83
CA GLU A 198 -5.29 5.28 2.03
C GLU A 198 -6.25 4.10 1.75
N ALA A 199 -6.86 4.08 0.56
CA ALA A 199 -7.75 2.99 0.17
C ALA A 199 -6.98 1.72 -0.17
N CYS A 200 -5.83 1.85 -0.83
CA CYS A 200 -4.99 0.71 -1.20
C CYS A 200 -4.37 0.06 0.04
N ILE A 201 -3.73 0.85 0.91
CA ILE A 201 -3.08 0.34 2.13
C ILE A 201 -4.09 -0.26 3.12
N ALA A 202 -5.32 0.25 3.15
CA ALA A 202 -6.36 -0.30 4.01
C ALA A 202 -6.65 -1.78 3.75
N CYS A 203 -6.39 -2.28 2.54
CA CYS A 203 -6.72 -3.65 2.15
C CYS A 203 -5.50 -4.48 1.71
N HIS A 204 -4.47 -3.84 1.16
CA HIS A 204 -3.30 -4.51 0.58
C HIS A 204 -2.07 -4.48 1.47
N THR A 205 -2.16 -3.86 2.66
CA THR A 205 -1.07 -3.86 3.63
C THR A 205 -1.56 -4.30 5.02
N TYR A 206 -0.64 -4.46 5.96
CA TYR A 206 -0.92 -4.88 7.34
C TYR A 206 -1.46 -3.76 8.22
N VAL A 207 -1.86 -2.64 7.63
CA VAL A 207 -2.48 -1.53 8.36
C VAL A 207 -3.80 -1.99 8.97
N PRO A 208 -3.97 -1.92 10.30
CA PRO A 208 -5.24 -2.25 10.94
C PRO A 208 -6.36 -1.36 10.43
N VAL A 209 -7.45 -1.97 9.98
CA VAL A 209 -8.63 -1.25 9.51
C VAL A 209 -9.83 -1.48 10.41
N LYS A 210 -10.56 -0.38 10.63
CA LYS A 210 -11.87 -0.40 11.26
C LYS A 210 -12.89 0.10 10.26
N ILE A 211 -13.79 -0.78 9.84
CA ILE A 211 -14.85 -0.48 8.87
C ILE A 211 -16.18 -0.54 9.57
N ASN A 212 -16.97 0.53 9.44
CA ASN A 212 -18.34 0.58 9.91
C ASN A 212 -19.30 0.39 8.73
N TRP A 213 -19.84 -0.81 8.61
CA TRP A 213 -20.85 -1.15 7.62
C TRP A 213 -22.23 -0.72 8.10
N THR A 214 -22.94 0.03 7.26
CA THR A 214 -24.35 0.34 7.46
C THR A 214 -25.13 -0.24 6.30
N HIS A 215 -25.98 -1.23 6.57
CA HIS A 215 -26.81 -1.86 5.56
C HIS A 215 -28.27 -1.98 6.00
N LYS A 216 -29.16 -2.24 5.05
CA LYS A 216 -30.58 -2.53 5.33
C LYS A 216 -30.72 -3.98 5.81
N VAL A 217 -31.68 -4.22 6.69
CA VAL A 217 -31.88 -5.54 7.30
C VAL A 217 -32.48 -6.51 6.30
N SER A 218 -33.47 -6.05 5.52
CA SER A 218 -34.17 -6.85 4.52
C SER A 218 -34.47 -6.04 3.26
N LEU A 219 -34.48 -6.76 2.14
CA LEU A 219 -35.12 -6.34 0.90
C LEU A 219 -36.46 -7.07 0.83
N GLU A 220 -37.56 -6.31 0.88
CA GLU A 220 -38.92 -6.83 0.97
C GLU A 220 -39.66 -6.51 -0.34
N PHE A 221 -40.33 -7.51 -0.90
CA PHE A 221 -41.15 -7.36 -2.10
C PHE A 221 -42.33 -8.33 -2.06
N ASN A 222 -43.42 -7.94 -2.70
CA ASN A 222 -44.60 -8.78 -2.85
C ASN A 222 -44.45 -9.67 -4.09
N CYS A 223 -44.63 -10.97 -3.91
CA CYS A 223 -44.57 -11.95 -4.98
C CYS A 223 -45.95 -12.59 -5.13
N THR A 224 -46.73 -12.15 -6.13
CA THR A 224 -48.08 -12.66 -6.37
C THR A 224 -48.06 -13.59 -7.58
N TYR A 225 -48.58 -14.80 -7.39
CA TYR A 225 -48.71 -15.77 -8.46
C TYR A 225 -49.71 -15.27 -9.53
N GLU A 226 -49.31 -15.35 -10.80
CA GLU A 226 -50.19 -15.08 -11.92
C GLU A 226 -50.36 -16.33 -12.79
N TYR A 227 -51.61 -16.80 -12.88
CA TYR A 227 -51.99 -17.86 -13.78
C TYR A 227 -52.41 -17.27 -15.14
N ASN A 228 -51.58 -17.45 -16.16
CA ASN A 228 -51.89 -17.02 -17.52
C ASN A 228 -52.30 -18.22 -18.39
N THR A 229 -53.56 -18.23 -18.86
CA THR A 229 -54.08 -19.20 -19.84
C THR A 229 -53.88 -18.72 -21.28
N GLY A 230 -52.68 -18.21 -21.60
CA GLY A 230 -52.33 -17.80 -22.96
C GLY A 230 -52.17 -18.98 -23.90
N THR A 231 -52.32 -18.74 -25.21
CA THR A 231 -52.42 -19.73 -26.31
C THR A 231 -51.20 -20.66 -26.50
N SER A 232 -50.13 -20.54 -25.70
CA SER A 232 -48.91 -21.37 -25.78
C SER A 232 -48.61 -22.21 -24.53
N GLY A 233 -49.61 -22.43 -23.65
CA GLY A 233 -49.48 -23.32 -22.49
C GLY A 233 -49.32 -22.58 -21.16
N VAL A 234 -49.45 -23.34 -20.08
CA VAL A 234 -49.42 -22.82 -18.70
C VAL A 234 -48.02 -22.34 -18.36
N THR A 235 -47.80 -21.02 -18.30
CA THR A 235 -46.58 -20.45 -17.73
C THR A 235 -46.83 -20.10 -16.27
N THR A 236 -45.98 -20.59 -15.38
CA THR A 236 -45.99 -20.20 -13.96
C THR A 236 -45.16 -18.93 -13.82
N HIS A 237 -45.81 -17.77 -13.80
CA HIS A 237 -45.15 -16.49 -13.59
C HIS A 237 -45.52 -15.92 -12.22
N TYR A 238 -44.59 -15.18 -11.64
CA TYR A 238 -44.83 -14.38 -10.46
C TYR A 238 -44.70 -12.92 -10.83
N ASN A 239 -45.71 -12.13 -10.47
CA ASN A 239 -45.64 -10.69 -10.55
C ASN A 239 -44.98 -10.17 -9.26
N VAL A 240 -43.82 -9.54 -9.43
CA VAL A 240 -43.01 -9.03 -8.32
C VAL A 240 -43.20 -7.53 -8.23
N THR A 241 -43.79 -7.06 -7.15
CA THR A 241 -44.16 -5.64 -6.94
C THR A 241 -43.72 -5.15 -5.57
N ASN A 242 -43.84 -3.85 -5.32
CA ASN A 242 -43.65 -3.25 -3.99
C ASN A 242 -42.28 -3.51 -3.37
N TRP A 243 -41.21 -3.32 -4.14
CA TRP A 243 -39.84 -3.39 -3.64
C TRP A 243 -39.59 -2.29 -2.61
N THR A 244 -39.21 -2.68 -1.40
CA THR A 244 -38.87 -1.79 -0.30
C THR A 244 -37.69 -2.34 0.47
N VAL A 245 -36.97 -1.46 1.16
CA VAL A 245 -35.89 -1.86 2.08
C VAL A 245 -36.31 -1.51 3.51
N ASN A 246 -36.07 -2.42 4.44
CA ASN A 246 -36.53 -2.28 5.81
C ASN A 246 -35.37 -2.40 6.83
N GLY A 247 -35.53 -1.71 7.96
CA GLY A 247 -34.56 -1.64 9.03
C GLY A 247 -33.26 -0.92 8.66
N THR A 248 -32.33 -0.84 9.60
CA THR A 248 -30.93 -0.46 9.38
C THR A 248 -30.11 -1.18 10.42
N ARG A 249 -28.99 -1.77 9.97
CA ARG A 249 -28.08 -2.51 10.83
C ARG A 249 -26.68 -1.97 10.69
N TYR A 250 -26.02 -1.85 11.84
CA TYR A 250 -24.67 -1.34 11.99
C TYR A 250 -23.77 -2.49 12.37
N THR A 251 -22.76 -2.73 11.55
CA THR A 251 -21.76 -3.74 11.85
C THR A 251 -20.38 -3.14 11.74
N THR A 252 -19.59 -3.27 12.79
CA THR A 252 -18.19 -2.85 12.82
C THR A 252 -17.33 -4.07 12.64
N VAL A 253 -16.52 -4.07 11.60
CA VAL A 253 -15.46 -5.05 11.36
C VAL A 253 -14.12 -4.39 11.70
N TYR A 254 -13.31 -5.08 12.48
CA TYR A 254 -11.95 -4.69 12.83
C TYR A 254 -11.00 -5.79 12.40
N GLY A 255 -10.00 -5.45 11.59
CA GLY A 255 -8.88 -6.32 11.25
C GLY A 255 -7.60 -5.80 11.91
N ASN A 256 -6.76 -6.70 12.43
CA ASN A 256 -5.44 -6.35 12.96
C ASN A 256 -4.33 -6.83 12.01
N THR A 257 -3.09 -6.44 12.31
CA THR A 257 -1.87 -6.80 11.56
C THR A 257 -1.58 -8.31 11.51
N THR A 258 -2.26 -9.13 12.32
CA THR A 258 -2.02 -10.59 12.38
C THR A 258 -2.99 -11.38 11.50
N GLY A 259 -3.74 -10.70 10.62
CA GLY A 259 -4.83 -11.30 9.84
C GLY A 259 -6.01 -11.75 10.69
N ASN A 260 -6.03 -11.41 11.98
CA ASN A 260 -7.13 -11.77 12.87
C ASN A 260 -8.16 -10.63 12.89
N GLY A 261 -9.43 -11.01 12.85
CA GLY A 261 -10.54 -10.07 12.74
C GLY A 261 -11.52 -10.23 13.88
N SER A 262 -12.21 -9.15 14.21
CA SER A 262 -13.41 -9.21 15.04
C SER A 262 -14.53 -8.44 14.38
N VAL A 263 -15.75 -8.93 14.60
CA VAL A 263 -16.97 -8.26 14.20
C VAL A 263 -17.85 -8.13 15.44
N ASN A 264 -18.45 -6.97 15.64
CA ASN A 264 -19.27 -6.70 16.84
C ASN A 264 -20.58 -7.49 16.88
N ASP A 265 -20.97 -8.16 15.79
CA ASP A 265 -22.21 -8.93 15.68
C ASP A 265 -22.02 -10.17 14.78
N ALA A 266 -21.06 -11.02 15.14
CA ALA A 266 -20.67 -12.21 14.39
C ALA A 266 -21.83 -13.18 14.12
N SER A 267 -22.74 -13.33 15.08
CA SER A 267 -23.86 -14.28 15.02
C SER A 267 -24.92 -13.93 13.97
N ASN A 268 -24.92 -12.70 13.44
CA ASN A 268 -25.94 -12.23 12.52
C ASN A 268 -25.32 -11.72 11.19
N TRP A 269 -24.08 -12.06 10.89
CA TRP A 269 -23.42 -11.69 9.63
C TRP A 269 -23.94 -12.57 8.48
N PRO A 270 -24.40 -11.99 7.35
CA PRO A 270 -24.79 -12.78 6.19
C PRO A 270 -23.52 -13.37 5.54
N GLY A 271 -23.21 -14.62 5.87
CA GLY A 271 -22.00 -15.31 5.43
C GLY A 271 -21.59 -16.53 6.25
N TRP A 272 -22.42 -16.92 7.24
CA TRP A 272 -22.31 -18.16 8.01
C TRP A 272 -23.60 -18.95 7.86
#